data_AF-A0AAU5CPS0-F1
#
_entry.id   AF-A0AAU5CPS0-F1
#
_cell.length_a   1.000
_cell.length_b   1.000
_cell.length_c   1.000
_cell.angle_alpha   90.00
_cell.angle_beta   90.00
_cell.angle_gamma   90.00
#
_symmetry.space_group_name_H-M   'P 1'
#
loop_
_entity.id
_entity.type
_entity.pdbx_description
1 polymer ?
#
loop_
_entity_poly.entity_id
_entity_poly.type
_entity_poly.pdbx_seq_one_letter_code
_entity_poly.pdbx_strand_id
1 'polypeptide(L)'
;MPQGFEDLEAGCWEDSGEASLYAERTYVFPGDKADVTRYYRAAAEREGWKPSRATQQSAKEDQPGNLCFTLGKADDATMVDVYFLTEEILDAEERRTGPEFSSGAGYRVAVSSTADGSATSCQD
;
A
#
# COMPACT_ATOMS: atom_id res chain seq x y z
N MET A 1 16.56 -1.21 0.19
CA MET A 1 15.57 -1.51 1.24
C MET A 1 16.06 -0.86 2.51
N PRO A 2 15.17 -0.30 3.35
CA PRO A 2 15.57 0.22 4.64
C PRO A 2 16.00 -0.93 5.56
N GLN A 3 16.97 -0.67 6.42
CA GLN A 3 17.47 -1.66 7.38
C GLN A 3 16.32 -2.12 8.30
N GLY A 4 16.18 -3.44 8.51
CA GLY A 4 15.11 -4.04 9.33
C GLY A 4 13.80 -4.30 8.58
N PHE A 5 13.77 -4.08 7.26
CA PHE A 5 12.62 -4.30 6.38
C PHE A 5 13.05 -5.00 5.07
N GLU A 6 14.08 -5.84 5.12
CA GLU A 6 14.63 -6.53 3.96
C GLU A 6 13.70 -7.62 3.43
N ASP A 7 12.96 -8.25 4.33
CA ASP A 7 12.11 -9.38 4.02
C ASP A 7 10.77 -8.95 3.39
N LEU A 8 10.21 -9.83 2.56
CA LEU A 8 8.80 -9.74 2.18
C LEU A 8 7.98 -10.25 3.36
N GLU A 9 7.11 -9.41 3.90
CA GLU A 9 6.18 -9.85 4.93
C GLU A 9 4.92 -10.36 4.24
N ALA A 10 4.60 -11.64 4.43
CA ALA A 10 3.44 -12.24 3.78
C ALA A 10 2.80 -13.26 4.71
N GLY A 11 1.49 -13.37 4.64
CA GLY A 11 0.75 -14.26 5.51
C GLY A 11 -0.72 -14.36 5.19
N CYS A 12 -1.41 -15.08 6.06
CA CYS A 12 -2.85 -15.15 6.11
C CYS A 12 -3.27 -14.60 7.47
N TRP A 13 -4.14 -13.60 7.45
CA TRP A 13 -4.78 -13.06 8.64
C TRP A 13 -6.23 -13.57 8.65
N GLU A 14 -6.69 -14.11 9.77
CA GLU A 14 -8.10 -14.47 9.98
C GLU A 14 -8.59 -13.71 11.21
N ASP A 15 -9.54 -12.80 11.01
CA ASP A 15 -10.28 -12.19 12.12
C ASP A 15 -11.77 -12.40 11.87
N SER A 16 -12.47 -12.84 12.91
CA SER A 16 -13.92 -13.09 12.92
C SER A 16 -14.49 -14.07 11.87
N GLY A 17 -13.66 -14.89 11.22
CA GLY A 17 -14.07 -15.97 10.31
C GLY A 17 -13.92 -15.67 8.82
N GLU A 18 -13.43 -14.48 8.45
CA GLU A 18 -13.00 -14.17 7.08
C GLU A 18 -11.47 -14.16 7.03
N ALA A 19 -10.91 -15.04 6.22
CA ALA A 19 -9.47 -15.12 6.01
C ALA A 19 -9.04 -14.19 4.85
N SER A 20 -8.01 -13.41 5.09
CA SER A 20 -7.38 -12.51 4.12
C SER A 20 -5.92 -12.89 3.92
N LEU A 21 -5.50 -12.95 2.66
CA LEU A 21 -4.11 -13.10 2.27
C LEU A 21 -3.48 -11.72 2.12
N TYR A 22 -2.23 -11.58 2.56
CA TYR A 22 -1.48 -10.35 2.37
C TYR A 22 -0.02 -10.62 2.01
N ALA A 23 0.56 -9.68 1.27
CA ALA A 23 2.00 -9.57 1.06
C ALA A 23 2.37 -8.10 1.00
N GLU A 24 3.37 -7.69 1.78
CA GLU A 24 3.76 -6.30 1.90
C GLU A 24 5.27 -6.11 1.97
N ARG A 25 5.71 -4.93 1.52
CA ARG A 25 7.10 -4.54 1.55
C ARG A 25 7.26 -3.05 1.81
N THR A 26 8.21 -2.73 2.68
CA THR A 26 8.53 -1.37 3.08
C THR A 26 9.74 -0.84 2.31
N TYR A 27 9.62 0.42 1.87
CA TYR A 27 10.62 1.11 1.07
C TYR A 27 10.91 2.50 1.67
N VAL A 28 12.10 3.01 1.34
CA VAL A 28 12.44 4.42 1.49
C VAL A 28 12.90 4.94 0.14
N PHE A 29 12.26 6.00 -0.33
CA PHE A 29 12.65 6.72 -1.55
C PHE A 29 13.37 8.03 -1.17
N PRO A 30 14.56 8.33 -1.73
CA PRO A 30 15.28 9.57 -1.42
C PRO A 30 14.60 10.87 -1.90
N GLY A 31 13.53 10.78 -2.70
CA GLY A 31 12.72 11.93 -3.12
C GLY A 31 11.48 12.13 -2.26
N ASP A 32 10.49 12.84 -2.79
CA ASP A 32 9.29 13.21 -2.05
C ASP A 32 8.13 12.20 -2.19
N LYS A 33 7.10 12.40 -1.38
CA LYS A 33 5.87 11.59 -1.39
C LYS A 33 5.07 11.76 -2.68
N ALA A 34 5.13 12.92 -3.34
CA ALA A 34 4.38 13.18 -4.56
C ALA A 34 4.93 12.38 -5.75
N ASP A 35 6.25 12.21 -5.82
CA ASP A 35 6.93 11.37 -6.81
C ASP A 35 6.51 9.90 -6.68
N VAL A 36 6.48 9.36 -5.44
CA VAL A 36 6.01 8.00 -5.16
C VAL A 36 4.55 7.84 -5.59
N THR A 37 3.71 8.81 -5.21
CA THR A 37 2.28 8.81 -5.54
C THR A 37 2.06 8.78 -7.06
N ARG A 38 2.78 9.62 -7.80
CA ARG A 38 2.73 9.71 -9.26
C ARG A 38 3.18 8.42 -9.93
N TYR A 39 4.28 7.85 -9.43
CA TYR A 39 4.84 6.60 -9.97
C TYR A 39 3.84 5.46 -9.86
N TYR A 40 3.27 5.22 -8.67
CA TYR A 40 2.36 4.09 -8.46
C TYR A 40 1.03 4.24 -9.17
N ARG A 41 0.51 5.47 -9.35
CA ARG A 41 -0.66 5.68 -10.22
C ARG A 41 -0.38 5.30 -11.67
N ALA A 42 0.71 5.80 -12.23
CA ALA A 42 1.08 5.50 -13.62
C ALA A 42 1.39 4.01 -13.82
N ALA A 43 1.97 3.35 -12.81
CA ALA A 43 2.18 1.91 -12.83
C ALA A 43 0.86 1.14 -12.78
N ALA A 44 -0.02 1.47 -11.82
CA ALA A 44 -1.32 0.82 -11.65
C ALA A 44 -2.17 0.93 -12.93
N GLU A 45 -2.27 2.12 -13.53
CA GLU A 45 -3.01 2.33 -14.78
C GLU A 45 -2.45 1.49 -15.93
N ARG A 46 -1.13 1.47 -16.10
CA ARG A 46 -0.47 0.68 -17.16
C ARG A 46 -0.75 -0.82 -17.02
N GLU A 47 -0.80 -1.32 -15.80
CA GLU A 47 -1.04 -2.73 -15.51
C GLU A 47 -2.55 -3.07 -15.37
N GLY A 48 -3.45 -2.11 -15.66
CA GLY A 48 -4.90 -2.33 -15.72
C GLY A 48 -5.62 -2.33 -14.37
N TRP A 49 -4.98 -1.81 -13.32
CA TRP A 49 -5.60 -1.63 -12.00
C TRP A 49 -6.54 -0.43 -11.99
N LYS A 50 -7.60 -0.53 -11.18
CA LYS A 50 -8.61 0.52 -11.04
C LYS A 50 -8.41 1.28 -9.72
N PRO A 51 -8.27 2.61 -9.73
CA PRO A 51 -8.12 3.39 -8.50
C PRO A 51 -9.45 3.51 -7.74
N SER A 52 -9.38 3.47 -6.40
CA SER A 52 -10.53 3.74 -5.52
C SER A 52 -11.08 5.16 -5.69
N ARG A 53 -12.29 5.42 -5.18
CA ARG A 53 -12.88 6.76 -5.23
C ARG A 53 -12.06 7.77 -4.43
N ALA A 54 -11.61 7.42 -3.23
CA ALA A 54 -10.67 8.24 -2.44
C ALA A 54 -9.36 8.51 -3.21
N THR A 55 -8.81 7.51 -3.90
CA THR A 55 -7.61 7.65 -4.74
C THR A 55 -7.84 8.58 -5.93
N GLN A 56 -9.03 8.52 -6.56
CA GLN A 56 -9.39 9.40 -7.67
C GLN A 56 -9.61 10.85 -7.23
N GLN A 57 -10.12 11.08 -6.02
CA GLN A 57 -10.32 12.42 -5.47
C GLN A 57 -8.99 13.08 -5.13
N SER A 58 -8.10 12.37 -4.42
CA SER A 58 -6.73 12.83 -4.16
C SER A 58 -5.89 12.98 -5.43
N ALA A 59 -6.25 12.28 -6.51
CA ALA A 59 -5.57 12.41 -7.80
C ALA A 59 -5.75 13.75 -8.50
N LYS A 60 -6.81 14.49 -8.19
CA LYS A 60 -7.02 15.81 -8.78
C LYS A 60 -6.12 16.90 -8.20
N GLU A 61 -5.46 16.65 -7.07
CA GLU A 61 -4.81 17.72 -6.30
C GLU A 61 -3.28 17.63 -6.25
N ASP A 62 -2.65 16.71 -6.99
CA ASP A 62 -1.20 16.41 -6.88
C ASP A 62 -0.73 16.18 -5.42
N GLN A 63 -1.68 15.90 -4.52
CA GLN A 63 -1.38 15.72 -3.10
C GLN A 63 -0.84 14.32 -2.84
N PRO A 64 0.22 14.20 -2.03
CA PRO A 64 0.66 12.91 -1.54
C PRO A 64 -0.44 12.31 -0.68
N GLY A 65 -0.86 11.10 -1.01
CA GLY A 65 -1.93 10.40 -0.31
C GLY A 65 -1.75 8.90 -0.41
N ASN A 66 -2.39 8.19 0.51
CA ASN A 66 -2.46 6.74 0.43
C ASN A 66 -3.26 6.37 -0.83
N LEU A 67 -2.74 5.41 -1.58
CA LEU A 67 -3.33 4.95 -2.83
C LEU A 67 -3.92 3.57 -2.59
N CYS A 68 -5.11 3.33 -3.12
CA CYS A 68 -5.71 2.01 -3.15
C CYS A 68 -6.22 1.69 -4.54
N PHE A 69 -5.86 0.52 -5.05
CA PHE A 69 -6.22 0.03 -6.38
C PHE A 69 -6.78 -1.38 -6.31
N THR A 70 -7.71 -1.71 -7.21
CA THR A 70 -8.26 -3.06 -7.33
C THR A 70 -8.02 -3.69 -8.70
N LEU A 71 -7.95 -5.02 -8.73
CA LEU A 71 -7.81 -5.84 -9.94
C LEU A 71 -8.66 -7.11 -9.80
N GLY A 72 -9.47 -7.46 -10.82
CA GLY A 72 -10.23 -8.71 -10.82
C GLY A 72 -11.44 -8.73 -11.77
N LYS A 73 -12.02 -9.92 -11.99
CA LYS A 73 -13.19 -10.12 -12.88
C LYS A 73 -14.49 -9.51 -12.35
N ALA A 74 -14.59 -9.34 -11.04
CA ALA A 74 -15.67 -8.62 -10.36
C ALA A 74 -15.18 -7.26 -9.82
N ASP A 75 -14.16 -6.69 -10.46
CA ASP A 75 -13.51 -5.42 -10.09
C ASP A 75 -12.77 -5.38 -8.76
N ASP A 76 -12.79 -6.44 -7.94
CA ASP A 76 -12.46 -6.33 -6.52
C ASP A 76 -11.72 -7.57 -5.93
N ALA A 77 -11.17 -8.50 -6.70
CA ALA A 77 -10.59 -9.73 -6.11
C ALA A 77 -9.24 -9.51 -5.39
N THR A 78 -8.54 -8.42 -5.72
CA THR A 78 -7.22 -8.10 -5.18
C THR A 78 -7.07 -6.61 -5.05
N MET A 79 -6.51 -6.18 -3.94
CA MET A 79 -6.26 -4.80 -3.58
C MET A 79 -4.77 -4.53 -3.47
N VAL A 80 -4.33 -3.35 -3.89
CA VAL A 80 -2.98 -2.83 -3.62
C VAL A 80 -3.08 -1.48 -2.95
N ASP A 81 -2.46 -1.39 -1.77
CA ASP A 81 -2.29 -0.16 -1.02
C ASP A 81 -0.85 0.35 -1.11
N VAL A 82 -0.71 1.66 -1.31
CA VAL A 82 0.57 2.37 -1.15
C VAL A 82 0.34 3.45 -0.11
N TYR A 83 0.92 3.31 1.07
CA TYR A 83 0.72 4.27 2.16
C TYR A 83 2.04 4.75 2.75
N PHE A 84 2.07 6.02 3.16
CA PHE A 84 3.25 6.63 3.74
C PHE A 84 3.35 6.32 5.22
N LEU A 85 4.52 5.84 5.62
CA LEU A 85 4.79 5.48 7.02
C LEU A 85 5.08 6.74 7.83
N THR A 86 4.49 6.80 9.03
CA THR A 86 4.80 7.78 10.06
C THR A 86 5.53 7.09 11.20
N GLU A 87 6.21 7.86 12.05
CA GLU A 87 6.81 7.33 13.28
C GLU A 87 5.75 6.65 14.15
N GLU A 88 4.56 7.24 14.28
CA GLU A 88 3.44 6.69 15.03
C GLU A 88 2.98 5.31 14.53
N ILE A 89 2.88 5.11 13.20
CA ILE A 89 2.52 3.81 12.62
C ILE A 89 3.57 2.77 12.98
N LEU A 90 4.85 3.11 12.85
CA LEU A 90 5.94 2.18 13.07
C LEU A 90 6.12 1.83 14.54
N ASP A 91 5.92 2.80 15.44
CA ASP A 91 5.90 2.56 16.88
C ASP A 91 4.76 1.61 17.28
N ALA A 92 3.57 1.76 16.68
CA ALA A 92 2.44 0.86 16.93
C ALA A 92 2.69 -0.58 16.43
N GLU A 93 3.52 -0.74 15.40
CA GLU A 93 3.97 -2.04 14.88
C GLU A 93 5.22 -2.59 15.61
N GLU A 94 5.69 -1.91 16.67
CA GLU A 94 6.93 -2.23 17.38
C GLU A 94 8.17 -2.28 16.47
N ARG A 95 8.15 -1.53 15.37
CA ARG A 95 9.24 -1.41 14.39
C ARG A 95 10.04 -0.14 14.64
N ARG A 96 11.36 -0.21 14.43
CA ARG A 96 12.25 0.96 14.52
C ARG A 96 12.68 1.43 13.14
N THR A 97 12.61 2.72 12.88
CA THR A 97 13.13 3.33 11.66
C THR A 97 14.65 3.41 11.68
N GLY A 98 15.26 3.01 10.57
CA GLY A 98 16.65 3.34 10.28
C GLY A 98 16.81 4.81 9.88
N PRO A 99 18.06 5.34 9.85
CA PRO A 99 18.34 6.72 9.47
C PRO A 99 17.84 7.09 8.07
N GLU A 100 17.62 6.12 7.18
CA GLU A 100 17.10 6.33 5.83
C GLU A 100 15.74 7.07 5.85
N PHE A 101 14.87 6.76 6.82
CA PHE A 101 13.56 7.39 6.97
C PHE A 101 13.63 8.89 7.33
N SER A 102 14.76 9.35 7.86
CA SER A 102 14.96 10.77 8.18
C SER A 102 15.31 11.63 6.95
N SER A 103 15.71 10.99 5.85
CA SER A 103 16.24 11.65 4.65
C SER A 103 15.38 11.45 3.39
N GLY A 104 14.27 10.71 3.49
CA GLY A 104 13.44 10.36 2.34
C GLY A 104 12.00 10.01 2.73
N ALA A 105 11.19 9.67 1.72
CA ALA A 105 9.82 9.21 1.89
C ALA A 105 9.78 7.71 2.19
N GLY A 106 9.45 7.36 3.44
CA GLY A 106 9.11 5.99 3.84
C GLY A 106 7.68 5.62 3.43
N TYR A 107 7.50 4.48 2.76
CA TYR A 107 6.18 3.98 2.36
C TYR A 107 6.14 2.46 2.34
N ARG A 108 4.94 1.90 2.50
CA ARG A 108 4.68 0.47 2.34
C ARG A 108 3.81 0.25 1.10
N VAL A 109 4.14 -0.80 0.36
CA VAL A 109 3.29 -1.36 -0.68
C VAL A 109 2.73 -2.67 -0.13
N ALA A 110 1.42 -2.75 0.04
CA ALA A 110 0.72 -3.92 0.51
C ALA A 110 -0.22 -4.41 -0.57
N VAL A 111 -0.25 -5.73 -0.79
CA VAL A 111 -1.21 -6.40 -1.66
C VAL A 111 -2.07 -7.28 -0.75
N SER A 112 -3.38 -7.22 -0.89
CA SER A 112 -4.31 -8.05 -0.13
C SER A 112 -5.42 -8.65 -1.00
N SER A 113 -5.99 -9.75 -0.53
CA SER A 113 -7.15 -10.40 -1.16
C SER A 113 -7.86 -11.27 -0.14
N THR A 114 -9.15 -11.52 -0.32
CA THR A 114 -9.84 -12.56 0.46
C THR A 114 -9.32 -13.93 0.07
N ALA A 115 -9.19 -14.84 1.04
CA ALA A 115 -8.61 -16.16 0.80
C ALA A 115 -9.49 -17.05 -0.11
N ASP A 116 -10.80 -16.78 -0.16
CA ASP A 116 -11.76 -17.47 -1.01
C ASP A 116 -11.92 -16.82 -2.40
N GLY A 117 -11.23 -15.71 -2.66
CA GLY A 117 -11.30 -14.97 -3.92
C GLY A 117 -12.61 -14.21 -4.13
N SER A 118 -13.39 -14.00 -3.06
CA SER A 118 -14.52 -13.08 -3.04
C SER A 118 -14.08 -11.63 -3.31
N ALA A 119 -15.04 -10.76 -3.61
CA ALA A 119 -14.77 -9.35 -3.83
C ALA A 119 -14.31 -8.66 -2.53
N THR A 120 -13.29 -7.82 -2.63
CA THR A 120 -12.75 -6.88 -1.64
C THR A 120 -12.60 -5.49 -2.25
N SER A 121 -12.94 -4.46 -1.49
CA SER A 121 -12.95 -3.08 -1.98
C SER A 121 -12.10 -2.19 -1.11
N CYS A 122 -11.43 -1.22 -1.73
CA CYS A 122 -10.78 -0.13 -1.01
C CYS A 122 -11.79 0.54 -0.07
N GLN A 123 -11.47 0.60 1.22
CA GLN A 123 -12.30 1.35 2.16
C GLN A 123 -12.05 2.86 1.95
N ASP A 124 -13.14 3.63 1.87
CA ASP A 124 -13.11 5.10 1.72
C ASP A 124 -12.91 5.81 3.07
#